data_AF-H9V249-F1
#
_entry.id   AF-H9V249-F1
#
_cell.length_a   1.000
_cell.length_b   1.000
_cell.length_c   1.000
_cell.angle_alpha   90.00
_cell.angle_beta   90.00
_cell.angle_gamma   90.00
#
_symmetry.space_group_name_H-M   'P 1'
#
loop_
_entity.id
_entity.type
_entity.pdbx_description
1 polymer ?
#
loop_
_entity_poly.entity_id
_entity_poly.type
_entity_poly.pdbx_seq_one_letter_code
_entity_poly.pdbx_strand_id
1 'polypeptide(L)'
;TVVKNAVLEERISELFDLELLRAMRSPADEGLLQVLQLAMGCCAPSPSVRPHIKEVVRQLEEIRPKPQSPHLALSPQYNSDDKSSREFLLDGGQN
;
A
#
# COMPACT_ATOMS: atom_id res chain seq x y z
N THR A 1 -1.80 18.70 2.69
CA THR A 1 -2.68 17.53 2.48
C THR A 1 -3.37 17.23 3.80
N VAL A 2 -4.62 16.73 3.78
CA VAL A 2 -5.43 16.47 4.99
C VAL A 2 -4.66 15.65 6.05
N VAL A 3 -3.96 14.60 5.64
CA VAL A 3 -3.13 13.78 6.53
C VAL A 3 -2.02 14.58 7.22
N LYS A 4 -1.28 15.41 6.47
CA LYS A 4 -0.21 16.26 7.04
C LYS A 4 -0.76 17.24 8.09
N ASN A 5 -1.93 17.84 7.81
CA ASN A 5 -2.56 18.76 8.74
C ASN A 5 -3.11 18.01 9.97
N ALA A 6 -3.68 16.82 9.80
CA ALA A 6 -4.13 16.00 10.90
C ALA A 6 -2.99 15.55 11.83
N VAL A 7 -1.79 15.33 11.30
CA VAL A 7 -0.57 15.07 12.09
C VAL A 7 -0.15 16.30 12.89
N LEU A 8 -0.15 17.48 12.26
CA LEU A 8 0.24 18.75 12.92
C LEU A 8 -0.77 19.19 13.99
N GLU A 9 -2.06 18.90 13.78
CA GLU A 9 -3.15 19.27 14.67
C GLU A 9 -3.49 18.16 15.68
N GLU A 10 -2.69 17.09 15.76
CA GLU A 10 -2.90 15.94 16.66
C GLU A 10 -4.24 15.20 16.50
N ARG A 11 -4.92 15.39 15.36
CA ARG A 11 -6.21 14.77 15.04
C ARG A 11 -6.12 13.45 14.28
N ILE A 12 -4.94 12.83 14.24
CA ILE A 12 -4.76 11.57 13.50
C ILE A 12 -5.66 10.44 14.01
N SER A 13 -6.11 10.52 15.28
CA SER A 13 -7.05 9.57 15.87
C SER A 13 -8.45 9.58 15.29
N GLU A 14 -8.82 10.64 14.56
CA GLU A 14 -10.10 10.74 13.86
C GLU A 14 -10.03 10.13 12.45
N LEU A 15 -8.81 9.93 11.92
CA LEU A 15 -8.59 9.46 10.54
C LEU A 15 -8.09 8.02 10.47
N PHE A 16 -7.55 7.50 11.56
CA PHE A 16 -6.93 6.19 11.62
C PHE A 16 -7.43 5.39 12.82
N ASP A 17 -7.61 4.09 12.62
CA ASP A 17 -7.99 3.16 13.69
C ASP A 17 -6.94 3.13 14.80
N LEU A 18 -7.39 2.91 16.05
CA LEU A 18 -6.53 2.90 17.23
C LEU A 18 -5.36 1.90 17.14
N GLU A 19 -5.56 0.77 16.45
CA GLU A 19 -4.52 -0.22 16.17
C GLU A 19 -3.40 0.36 15.30
N LEU A 20 -3.77 1.11 14.25
CA LEU A 20 -2.85 1.73 13.31
C LEU A 20 -2.08 2.90 13.95
N LEU A 21 -2.72 3.64 14.85
CA LEU A 21 -2.06 4.68 15.64
C LEU A 21 -1.03 4.12 16.62
N ARG A 22 -1.34 2.99 17.24
CA ARG A 22 -0.41 2.28 18.12
C ARG A 22 0.77 1.73 17.32
N ALA A 23 0.52 1.19 16.15
CA ALA A 23 1.55 0.80 15.19
C ALA A 23 2.47 1.99 14.84
N MET A 24 1.93 3.14 14.42
CA MET A 24 2.75 4.32 14.07
C MET A 24 3.56 4.92 15.24
N ARG A 25 3.12 4.73 16.49
CA ARG A 25 3.84 5.20 17.70
C ARG A 25 4.85 4.17 18.21
N SER A 26 4.82 2.95 17.70
CA SER A 26 5.74 1.89 18.09
C SER A 26 7.04 2.00 17.27
N PRO A 27 8.22 2.04 17.91
CA PRO A 27 9.49 2.01 17.19
C PRO A 27 9.72 0.68 16.44
N ALA A 28 8.89 -0.35 16.68
CA ALA A 28 8.93 -1.61 15.93
C ALA A 28 8.22 -1.54 14.56
N ASP A 29 7.52 -0.45 14.25
CA ASP A 29 6.67 -0.32 13.05
C ASP A 29 7.13 0.82 12.12
N GLU A 30 8.45 1.03 12.05
CA GLU A 30 9.05 2.03 11.14
C GLU A 30 8.62 1.83 9.68
N GLY A 31 8.35 0.58 9.28
CA GLY A 31 7.86 0.26 7.95
C GLY A 31 6.51 0.91 7.64
N LEU A 32 5.58 0.95 8.60
CA LEU A 32 4.26 1.56 8.38
C LEU A 32 4.38 3.07 8.10
N LEU A 33 5.24 3.77 8.83
CA LEU A 33 5.47 5.19 8.62
C LEU A 33 6.06 5.45 7.22
N GLN A 34 6.99 4.61 6.77
CA GLN A 34 7.58 4.70 5.43
C GLN A 34 6.54 4.44 4.33
N VAL A 35 5.65 3.45 4.48
CA VAL A 35 4.54 3.22 3.53
C VAL A 35 3.61 4.43 3.46
N LEU A 36 3.25 5.02 4.61
CA LEU A 36 2.38 6.20 4.64
C LEU A 36 3.04 7.39 3.93
N GLN A 37 4.33 7.63 4.17
CA GLN A 37 5.08 8.70 3.51
C GLN A 37 5.11 8.50 1.99
N LEU A 38 5.36 7.27 1.53
CA LEU A 38 5.32 6.93 0.10
C LEU A 38 3.93 7.16 -0.51
N ALA A 39 2.86 6.76 0.19
CA ALA A 39 1.48 6.98 -0.25
C ALA A 39 1.14 8.47 -0.38
N MET A 40 1.58 9.30 0.58
CA MET A 40 1.42 10.76 0.48
C MET A 40 2.15 11.34 -0.75
N GLY A 41 3.34 10.84 -1.08
CA GLY A 41 4.08 11.21 -2.28
C GLY A 41 3.33 10.83 -3.57
N CYS A 42 2.74 9.63 -3.62
CA CYS A 42 1.90 9.18 -4.75
C CYS A 42 0.68 10.08 -4.98
N CYS A 43 0.14 10.65 -3.90
CA CYS A 43 -1.01 11.55 -3.91
C CYS A 43 -0.64 13.05 -3.95
N ALA A 44 0.58 13.40 -4.34
CA ALA A 44 1.01 14.79 -4.38
C ALA A 44 0.14 15.64 -5.33
N PRO A 45 -0.15 16.92 -4.97
CA PRO A 45 -1.02 17.79 -5.76
C PRO A 45 -0.44 18.12 -7.13
N SER A 46 0.89 18.22 -7.23
CA SER A 46 1.57 18.33 -8.53
C SER A 46 1.89 16.93 -9.06
N PRO A 47 1.49 16.59 -10.30
CA PRO A 47 1.80 15.28 -10.89
C PRO A 47 3.30 15.10 -11.12
N SER A 48 4.05 16.17 -11.39
CA SER A 48 5.48 16.11 -11.70
C SER A 48 6.37 15.66 -10.52
N VAL A 49 5.86 15.74 -9.30
CA VAL A 49 6.58 15.30 -8.08
C VAL A 49 6.13 13.94 -7.57
N ARG A 50 5.13 13.32 -8.23
CA ARG A 50 4.72 11.96 -7.88
C ARG A 50 5.81 10.98 -8.31
N PRO A 51 6.16 10.00 -7.47
CA PRO A 51 7.14 8.99 -7.85
C PRO A 51 6.64 8.15 -9.01
N HIS A 52 7.55 7.74 -9.89
CA HIS A 52 7.23 6.79 -10.95
C HIS A 52 6.89 5.43 -10.34
N ILE A 53 5.97 4.67 -10.95
CA ILE A 53 5.49 3.40 -10.38
C ILE A 53 6.62 2.40 -10.07
N LYS A 54 7.66 2.37 -10.91
CA LYS A 54 8.87 1.56 -10.67
C LYS A 54 9.57 1.90 -9.34
N GLU A 55 9.64 3.19 -9.01
CA GLU A 55 10.23 3.66 -7.76
C GLU A 55 9.35 3.34 -6.56
N VAL A 56 8.02 3.46 -6.72
CA VAL A 56 7.06 3.05 -5.68
C VAL A 56 7.22 1.57 -5.34
N VAL A 57 7.28 0.70 -6.35
CA VAL A 57 7.48 -0.75 -6.15
C VAL A 57 8.81 -1.02 -5.45
N ARG A 58 9.91 -0.38 -5.90
CA ARG A 58 11.22 -0.53 -5.28
C ARG A 58 11.20 -0.16 -3.80
N GLN A 59 10.61 0.98 -3.45
CA GLN A 59 10.50 1.40 -2.04
C GLN A 59 9.61 0.46 -1.22
N LEU A 60 8.49 -0.03 -1.77
CA LEU A 60 7.65 -1.02 -1.08
C LEU A 60 8.37 -2.34 -0.80
N GLU A 61 9.25 -2.77 -1.71
CA GLU A 61 10.09 -3.95 -1.50
C GLU A 61 11.14 -3.73 -0.40
N GLU A 62 11.70 -2.52 -0.30
CA GLU A 62 12.64 -2.13 0.76
C GLU A 62 11.97 -2.06 2.14
N ILE A 63 10.72 -1.57 2.18
CA ILE A 63 9.92 -1.44 3.40
C ILE A 63 9.43 -2.82 3.89
N ARG A 64 9.37 -3.83 3.02
CA ARG A 64 8.86 -5.15 3.37
C ARG A 64 9.61 -5.71 4.59
N PRO A 65 8.89 -6.14 5.65
CA PRO A 65 9.52 -6.77 6.80
C PRO A 65 10.35 -7.98 6.34
N LYS A 66 11.64 -8.01 6.69
CA LYS A 66 12.45 -9.21 6.48
C LYS A 66 11.88 -10.31 7.36
N PRO A 67 11.53 -11.49 6.84
CA PRO A 67 10.98 -12.55 7.66
C PRO A 67 12.06 -12.99 8.66
N GLN A 68 11.91 -12.59 9.93
CA GLN A 68 12.78 -13.06 11.02
C GLN A 68 12.38 -14.48 11.48
N SER A 69 11.35 -15.07 10.89
CA SER A 69 10.98 -16.48 11.08
C SER A 69 10.16 -16.97 9.87
N PRO A 70 10.42 -18.20 9.37
CA PRO A 70 9.69 -18.76 8.23
C PRO A 70 8.20 -19.03 8.51
N HIS A 71 7.71 -18.79 9.74
CA HIS A 71 6.32 -19.02 10.13
C HIS A 71 5.39 -17.81 9.94
N LEU A 72 5.90 -16.60 9.68
CA LEU A 72 5.09 -15.39 9.47
C LEU A 72 5.10 -14.87 8.02
N ALA A 73 5.58 -15.68 7.07
CA ALA A 73 5.32 -15.40 5.67
C ALA A 73 3.79 -15.42 5.49
N LEU A 74 3.19 -14.23 5.38
CA LEU A 74 1.81 -14.06 4.94
C LEU A 74 1.63 -14.95 3.71
N SER A 75 0.95 -16.08 3.89
CA SER A 75 0.60 -16.95 2.79
C SER A 75 -0.13 -16.11 1.75
N PRO A 76 0.25 -16.15 0.46
CA PRO A 76 -0.52 -15.50 -0.58
C PRO A 76 -1.86 -16.23 -0.69
N GLN A 77 -2.89 -15.74 -0.02
CA GLN A 77 -4.27 -16.02 -0.40
C GLN A 77 -4.88 -14.74 -0.96
N TYR A 78 -4.26 -14.24 -2.04
CA TYR A 78 -5.04 -13.59 -3.08
C TYR A 78 -5.54 -14.73 -3.97
N ASN A 79 -6.77 -15.19 -3.73
CA ASN A 79 -7.42 -16.19 -4.58
C ASN A 79 -7.60 -15.55 -5.96
N SER A 80 -6.73 -15.88 -6.90
CA SER A 80 -6.76 -15.35 -8.27
C SER A 80 -7.73 -16.13 -9.18
N ASP A 81 -8.76 -16.75 -8.62
CA ASP A 81 -9.72 -17.59 -9.37
C ASP A 81 -10.87 -16.81 -10.04
N ASP A 82 -10.72 -15.52 -10.33
CA ASP A 82 -11.57 -14.88 -11.35
C ASP A 82 -10.84 -14.85 -12.70
N LYS A 83 -10.80 -16.04 -13.32
CA LYS A 83 -10.39 -16.22 -14.73
C LYS A 83 -11.57 -16.02 -15.70
N SER A 84 -12.66 -15.37 -15.24
CA SER A 84 -13.95 -15.32 -15.93
C SER A 84 -14.26 -13.93 -16.48
N SER A 85 -13.33 -13.29 -17.19
CA SER A 85 -13.67 -12.09 -17.99
C SER A 85 -12.73 -11.83 -19.18
N ARG A 86 -11.87 -12.80 -19.55
CA ARG A 86 -10.98 -12.68 -20.71
C ARG A 86 -11.21 -13.69 -21.84
N GLU A 87 -12.33 -14.42 -21.79
CA GLU A 87 -12.78 -15.35 -22.84
C GLU A 87 -14.16 -14.91 -23.36
N PHE A 88 -14.28 -13.70 -23.91
CA PHE A 88 -15.52 -13.28 -24.59
C PHE A 88 -15.31 -12.47 -25.87
N LEU A 89 -14.12 -12.55 -26.48
CA LEU A 89 -13.87 -11.88 -27.77
C LEU A 89 -13.15 -12.75 -28.82
N LEU A 90 -13.19 -14.08 -28.68
CA LEU A 90 -12.65 -15.01 -29.68
C LEU A 90 -13.67 -16.12 -30.01
N ASP A 91 -14.92 -15.76 -30.29
CA ASP A 91 -15.80 -16.64 -31.08
C ASP A 91 -16.61 -15.82 -32.09
N GLY A 92 -15.87 -14.97 -32.81
CA GLY A 92 -16.31 -14.36 -34.05
C GLY A 92 -15.87 -15.24 -35.22
N GLY A 93 -16.61 -16.32 -35.48
CA GLY A 93 -16.65 -16.96 -36.79
C GLY A 93 -16.15 -18.40 -36.85
N GLN A 94 -17.08 -19.35 -36.80
CA GLN A 94 -17.39 -20.21 -37.95
C GLN A 94 -18.61 -21.09 -37.66
N ASN A 95 -19.52 -21.12 -38.65
CA ASN A 95 -20.65 -22.02 -38.92
C ASN A 95 -22.05 -21.40 -38.76
#